data_AF-A0A139QVN3-F1
#
_entry.id   AF-A0A139QVN3-F1
#
_cell.length_a   1.000
_cell.length_b   1.000
_cell.length_c   1.000
_cell.angle_alpha   90.00
_cell.angle_beta   90.00
_cell.angle_gamma   90.00
#
_symmetry.space_group_name_H-M   'P 1'
#
loop_
_entity.id
_entity.type
_entity.pdbx_description
1 polymer ?
#
loop_
_entity_poly.entity_id
_entity_poly.type
_entity_poly.pdbx_seq_one_letter_code
_entity_poly.pdbx_strand_id
1 'polypeptide(L)' 'MTAGTRELSEDIEANVVYGQGQEAELEYAISNTFGFGGHNAVLAFKRWEA' A
#
# COMPACT_ATOMS: atom_id res chain seq x y z
N MET A 1 -5.73 -2.32 -2.54
CA MET A 1 -6.62 -2.92 -3.58
C MET A 1 -5.87 -2.93 -4.89
N THR A 2 -5.05 -3.95 -5.13
CA THR A 2 -4.28 -4.15 -6.38
C THR A 2 -4.75 -5.40 -7.14
N ALA A 3 -5.76 -6.11 -6.63
CA ALA A 3 -6.30 -7.33 -7.23
C ALA A 3 -6.87 -7.13 -8.64
N GLY A 4 -7.27 -5.91 -9.00
CA GLY A 4 -7.76 -5.55 -10.34
C GLY A 4 -6.68 -5.01 -11.28
N THR A 5 -5.46 -4.77 -10.81
CA THR A 5 -4.36 -4.23 -11.60
C THR A 5 -3.80 -5.33 -12.51
N ARG A 6 -3.67 -5.04 -13.82
CA ARG A 6 -3.14 -5.97 -14.83
C ARG A 6 -1.80 -5.54 -15.43
N GLU A 7 -1.59 -4.23 -15.50
CA GLU A 7 -0.42 -3.58 -16.08
C GLU A 7 -0.03 -2.40 -15.17
N LEU A 8 1.27 -2.10 -15.09
CA LEU A 8 1.80 -0.94 -14.38
C LEU A 8 2.31 0.08 -15.40
N SER A 9 2.17 1.38 -15.09
CA SER A 9 2.81 2.44 -15.88
C SER A 9 4.33 2.34 -15.74
N GLU A 10 5.06 2.77 -16.78
CA GLU A 10 6.51 2.93 -16.74
C GLU A 10 6.97 3.95 -15.69
N ASP A 11 6.08 4.87 -15.28
CA ASP A 11 6.34 5.85 -14.22
C ASP A 11 6.32 5.26 -12.80
N ILE A 12 5.85 4.01 -12.63
CA ILE A 12 5.72 3.39 -11.30
C ILE A 12 7.00 2.63 -10.98
N GLU A 13 7.86 3.25 -10.17
CA GLU A 13 9.11 2.64 -9.70
C GLU A 13 8.92 1.77 -8.43
N ALA A 14 7.77 1.89 -7.77
CA ALA A 14 7.51 1.15 -6.53
C ALA A 14 7.30 -0.35 -6.76
N ASN A 15 7.74 -1.19 -5.82
CA ASN A 15 7.41 -2.61 -5.82
C ASN A 15 5.92 -2.80 -5.46
N VAL A 16 5.07 -2.85 -6.49
CA VAL A 16 3.63 -3.08 -6.33
C VAL A 16 3.33 -4.57 -6.36
N VAL A 17 2.76 -5.10 -5.28
CA VAL A 17 2.19 -6.45 -5.26
C VAL A 17 0.79 -6.40 -5.89
N TYR A 18 0.59 -7.04 -7.05
CA TYR A 18 -0.71 -7.19 -7.71
C TYR A 18 -0.94 -8.64 -8.16
N GLY A 19 -2.21 -9.04 -8.31
CA GLY A 19 -2.60 -10.44 -8.55
C GLY A 19 -2.67 -11.24 -7.26
N GLN A 20 -1.62 -12.00 -6.93
CA GLN A 20 -1.57 -12.85 -5.74
C GLN A 20 -0.79 -12.18 -4.60
N GLY A 21 -1.26 -12.34 -3.37
CA GLY A 21 -0.54 -11.87 -2.19
C GLY A 21 0.80 -12.60 -2.01
N GLN A 22 1.75 -11.91 -1.38
CA GLN A 22 3.07 -12.46 -1.02
C GLN A 22 3.18 -12.52 0.50
N GLU A 23 3.73 -13.61 1.03
CA GLU A 23 4.02 -13.71 2.46
C GLU A 23 5.17 -12.77 2.83
N ALA A 24 5.00 -12.03 3.93
CA ALA A 24 6.02 -11.17 4.49
C ALA A 24 5.78 -11.00 6.00
N GLU A 25 6.86 -11.05 6.77
CA GLU A 25 6.85 -10.65 8.18
C GLU A 25 6.91 -9.13 8.28
N LEU A 26 5.80 -8.52 8.70
CA LEU A 26 5.65 -7.07 8.77
C LEU A 26 5.45 -6.61 10.23
N GLU A 27 6.32 -5.74 10.71
CA GLU A 27 6.17 -5.11 12.04
C GLU A 27 5.38 -3.80 11.99
N TYR A 28 5.41 -3.13 10.84
CA TYR A 28 4.74 -1.86 10.62
C TYR A 28 4.03 -1.85 9.27
N ALA A 29 2.94 -1.09 9.21
CA ALA A 29 2.22 -0.81 7.97
C ALA A 29 1.78 0.64 7.94
N ILE A 30 1.70 1.23 6.75
CA ILE A 30 1.12 2.55 6.54
C ILE A 30 -0.13 2.44 5.66
N SER A 31 -1.13 3.26 5.95
CA SER A 31 -2.31 3.47 5.12
C SER A 31 -2.39 4.95 4.76
N ASN A 32 -2.14 5.24 3.49
CA ASN A 32 -2.16 6.60 2.96
C ASN A 32 -3.43 6.80 2.13
N THR A 33 -4.00 8.00 2.22
CA THR A 33 -5.10 8.43 1.35
C THR A 33 -4.86 9.85 0.86
N PHE A 34 -5.10 10.06 -0.43
CA PHE A 34 -4.95 11.35 -1.12
C PHE A 34 -6.27 11.68 -1.82
N GLY A 35 -7.07 12.52 -1.19
CA GLY A 35 -8.38 12.94 -1.67
C GLY A 35 -8.32 14.20 -2.53
N PHE A 36 -9.32 14.36 -3.39
CA PHE A 36 -9.50 15.58 -4.18
C PHE A 36 -9.57 16.83 -3.29
N GLY A 37 -9.09 17.96 -3.82
CA GLY A 37 -8.96 19.19 -3.04
C GLY A 37 -7.76 19.22 -2.10
N GLY A 38 -6.83 18.25 -2.19
CA GLY A 38 -5.58 18.24 -1.43
C GLY A 38 -5.69 17.63 -0.03
N HIS A 39 -6.73 16.83 0.24
CA HIS A 39 -6.91 16.17 1.54
C HIS A 39 -6.00 14.94 1.63
N ASN A 40 -4.89 15.08 2.35
CA ASN A 40 -3.94 13.99 2.56
C ASN A 40 -4.02 13.50 3.99
N ALA A 41 -4.15 12.19 4.20
CA ALA A 41 -4.07 11.58 5.52
C ALA A 41 -3.21 10.30 5.47
N VAL A 42 -2.42 10.10 6.52
CA VAL A 42 -1.52 8.96 6.70
C VAL A 42 -1.74 8.38 8.08
N LEU A 43 -1.98 7.08 8.13
CA LEU A 43 -2.04 6.30 9.36
C LEU A 43 -0.88 5.31 9.38
N ALA A 44 -0.19 5.23 10.51
CA ALA A 44 0.85 4.22 10.75
C ALA A 44 0.36 3.23 11.80
N PHE A 45 0.56 1.95 11.53
CA PHE A 45 0.19 0.83 12.40
C PHE A 45 1.46 0.07 12.76
N LYS A 46 1.54 -0.36 14.02
CA LYS A 46 2.52 -1.35 14.49
C LYS A 46 1.77 -2.64 14.79
N ARG A 47 2.38 -3.78 14.49
CA ARG A 47 1.93 -5.08 15.01
C ARG A 47 1.81 -5.00 16.52
N TRP A 48 0.72 -5.52 17.06
CA TRP A 48 0.52 -5.56 18.50
C TRP A 48 1.56 -6.49 19.15
N GLU A 49 2.21 -6.01 20.20
CA GLU A 49 3.11 -6.77 21.08
C GLU A 49 2.51 -6.74 22.49
N ALA A 50 2.34 -7.91 23.11
CA ALA A 50 1.71 -8.07 24.43
C ALA A 50 2.70 -7.81 25.58
#